data_AF-A0AAN7FJE5-F1
#
_entry.id   AF-A0AAN7FJE5-F1
#
_cell.length_a   1.000
_cell.length_b   1.000
_cell.length_c   1.000
_cell.angle_alpha   90.00
_cell.angle_beta   90.00
_cell.angle_gamma   90.00
#
_symmetry.space_group_name_H-M   'P 1'
#
loop_
_entity.id
_entity.type
_entity.pdbx_description
1 polymer ?
#
loop_
_entity_poly.entity_id
_entity_poly.type
_entity_poly.pdbx_seq_one_letter_code
_entity_poly.pdbx_strand_id
1 'polypeptide(L)' 'MGVLLHLCNGAALMLKPAGFFIFETNGENQCKCLAKYIENDIRGSFHSLGIVSAFAGIQRFLTGFYQ' A
#
# COMPACT_ATOMS: atom_id res chain seq x y z
N MET A 1 3.42 -9.40 -9.15
CA MET A 1 2.35 -8.73 -8.38
C MET A 1 1.82 -9.57 -7.23
N GLY A 2 1.59 -10.88 -7.38
CA GLY A 2 1.03 -11.75 -6.33
C GLY A 2 1.75 -11.70 -4.97
N VAL A 3 3.10 -11.69 -4.94
CA VAL A 3 3.86 -11.58 -3.67
C VAL A 3 3.59 -10.27 -2.94
N LEU A 4 3.47 -9.15 -3.66
CA LEU A 4 3.19 -7.84 -3.05
C LEU A 4 1.76 -7.77 -2.49
N LEU A 5 0.78 -8.38 -3.16
CA LEU A 5 -0.58 -8.51 -2.63
C LEU A 5 -0.59 -9.39 -1.37
N HIS A 6 0.15 -10.49 -1.38
CA HIS A 6 0.25 -11.36 -0.21
C HIS A 6 0.87 -10.66 1.00
N LEU A 7 1.95 -9.88 0.80
CA LEU A 7 2.54 -9.03 1.83
C LEU A 7 1.56 -7.97 2.36
N CYS A 8 0.77 -7.35 1.47
CA CYS A 8 -0.25 -6.38 1.86
C CYS A 8 -1.32 -7.00 2.76
N ASN A 9 -1.84 -8.18 2.40
CA ASN A 9 -2.78 -8.92 3.23
C ASN A 9 -2.17 -9.35 4.57
N GLY A 10 -0.89 -9.78 4.55
CA GLY A 10 -0.17 -10.08 5.79
C GLY A 10 -0.02 -8.87 6.70
N ALA A 11 0.28 -7.69 6.15
CA ALA A 11 0.38 -6.45 6.93
C ALA A 11 -0.93 -6.08 7.60
N ALA A 12 -2.08 -6.27 6.93
CA ALA A 12 -3.40 -6.06 7.51
C ALA A 12 -3.71 -6.99 8.70
N LEU A 13 -3.02 -8.12 8.82
CA LEU A 13 -3.15 -9.04 9.94
C LEU A 13 -2.15 -8.78 11.07
N MET A 14 -1.09 -8.02 10.81
CA MET A 14 0.03 -7.84 11.74
C MET A 14 0.08 -6.44 12.37
N LEU A 15 -0.42 -5.43 11.66
CA LEU A 15 -0.45 -4.08 12.19
C LEU A 15 -1.48 -3.97 13.31
N LYS A 16 -1.09 -3.29 14.38
CA LYS A 16 -2.04 -2.85 15.40
C LYS A 16 -2.91 -1.72 14.83
N PRO A 17 -4.12 -1.49 15.37
CA PRO A 17 -4.93 -0.33 15.00
C PRO A 17 -4.12 0.96 15.01
N ALA A 18 -4.32 1.81 14.00
CA ALA A 18 -3.53 3.01 13.68
C ALA A 18 -2.04 2.74 13.31
N GLY A 19 -1.67 1.49 13.06
CA GLY A 19 -0.33 1.11 12.62
C GLY A 19 -0.04 1.65 11.22
N PHE A 20 1.07 2.36 11.07
CA PHE A 20 1.49 2.94 9.80
C PHE A 20 2.21 1.91 8.92
N PHE A 21 2.04 2.00 7.60
CA PHE A 21 2.77 1.20 6.63
C PHE A 21 3.31 2.02 5.46
N ILE A 22 4.37 1.49 4.85
CA ILE A 22 4.90 1.91 3.55
C ILE A 22 5.22 0.67 2.73
N PHE A 23 4.72 0.60 1.50
CA PHE A 23 5.18 -0.34 0.48
C PHE A 23 5.96 0.41 -0.59
N GLU A 24 7.24 0.08 -0.74
CA GLU A 24 7.99 0.41 -1.95
C GLU A 24 7.63 -0.56 -3.07
N THR A 25 7.44 -0.02 -4.28
CA THR A 25 7.08 -0.79 -5.47
C THR A 25 8.09 -0.56 -6.58
N ASN A 26 8.07 -1.36 -7.64
CA ASN A 26 9.03 -1.23 -8.75
C ASN A 26 8.77 0.01 -9.63
N GLY A 27 7.64 0.70 -9.44
CA GLY A 27 7.31 1.93 -10.12
C GLY A 27 5.82 2.25 -10.10
N GLU A 28 5.47 3.31 -10.82
CA GLU A 28 4.15 3.95 -10.75
C GLU A 28 2.98 3.00 -11.06
N ASN A 29 3.12 2.14 -12.07
CA ASN A 29 2.06 1.19 -12.42
C ASN A 29 1.78 0.21 -11.28
N GLN A 30 2.82 -0.29 -10.61
CA GLN A 30 2.65 -1.23 -9.50
C GLN A 30 2.08 -0.52 -8.27
N CYS A 31 2.55 0.70 -7.99
CA CYS A 31 2.05 1.52 -6.89
C CYS A 31 0.54 1.80 -7.04
N LYS A 32 0.12 2.24 -8.23
CA LYS A 32 -1.29 2.50 -8.56
C LYS A 32 -2.15 1.24 -8.54
N CYS A 33 -1.64 0.11 -9.04
CA CYS A 33 -2.35 -1.16 -8.97
C CYS A 33 -2.54 -1.63 -7.52
N LEU A 34 -1.53 -1.48 -6.66
CA LEU A 34 -1.67 -1.81 -5.24
C LEU A 34 -2.68 -0.90 -4.54
N ALA A 35 -2.66 0.41 -4.79
CA ALA A 35 -3.64 1.34 -4.24
C ALA A 35 -5.08 0.93 -4.60
N LYS A 36 -5.33 0.64 -5.88
CA LYS A 36 -6.63 0.14 -6.36
C LYS A 36 -7.04 -1.18 -5.70
N TYR A 37 -6.10 -2.09 -5.49
CA TYR A 37 -6.38 -3.35 -4.80
C TYR A 37 -6.82 -3.10 -3.35
N ILE A 38 -6.13 -2.21 -2.63
CA ILE A 38 -6.50 -1.88 -1.25
C ILE A 38 -7.91 -1.26 -1.18
N GLU A 39 -8.22 -0.35 -2.11
CA GLU A 39 -9.51 0.33 -2.15
C GLU A 39 -10.68 -0.60 -2.51
N ASN A 40 -10.46 -1.60 -3.36
CA ASN A 40 -11.53 -2.45 -3.90
C ASN A 40 -11.64 -3.82 -3.20
N ASP A 41 -10.52 -4.51 -3.01
CA ASP A 41 -10.50 -5.93 -2.61
C ASP A 41 -10.38 -6.12 -1.09
N ILE A 42 -9.62 -5.25 -0.41
CA ILE A 42 -9.43 -5.31 1.06
C ILE A 42 -9.92 -4.04 1.75
N ARG A 43 -10.98 -3.45 1.19
CA ARG A 43 -11.60 -2.22 1.68
C ARG A 43 -11.92 -2.31 3.17
N GLY A 44 -11.53 -1.29 3.92
CA GLY A 44 -11.69 -1.25 5.38
C GLY A 44 -10.52 -1.85 6.17
N SER A 45 -9.49 -2.37 5.51
CA SER A 45 -8.24 -2.75 6.21
C SER A 45 -7.37 -1.52 6.48
N PHE A 46 -7.31 -0.60 5.53
CA PHE A 46 -6.43 0.58 5.58
C PHE A 46 -7.18 1.86 5.26
N HIS A 47 -6.68 2.98 5.78
CA HIS A 47 -7.19 4.32 5.52
C HIS A 47 -6.06 5.33 5.28
N SER A 48 -6.44 6.53 4.82
CA SER A 48 -5.51 7.63 4.52
C SER A 48 -4.40 7.22 3.57
N LEU A 49 -4.76 6.52 2.49
CA LEU A 49 -3.80 6.07 1.49
C LEU A 49 -3.14 7.27 0.79
N GLY A 50 -1.82 7.21 0.64
CA GLY A 50 -1.04 8.24 -0.03
C GLY A 50 0.03 7.65 -0.93
N ILE A 51 0.15 8.17 -2.15
CA ILE A 51 1.23 7.82 -3.08
C ILE A 51 2.32 8.88 -3.00
N VAL A 52 3.55 8.43 -2.72
CA VAL A 52 4.72 9.31 -2.55
C VAL A 52 5.77 9.00 -3.62
N SER A 53 6.37 10.07 -4.15
CA SER A 53 7.40 9.97 -5.19
C SER A 53 8.79 9.78 -4.58
N ALA A 54 9.61 8.98 -5.25
CA ALA A 54 11.05 8.93 -4.99
C ALA A 54 11.76 10.19 -5.51
N PHE A 55 13.06 10.34 -5.23
CA PHE A 55 13.86 11.50 -5.67
C PHE A 55 13.82 11.74 -7.19
N ALA A 56 13.68 10.69 -7.99
CA ALA A 56 13.56 10.79 -9.44
C ALA A 56 12.15 11.22 -9.93
N GLY A 57 11.24 11.60 -9.03
CA GLY A 57 9.85 11.97 -9.36
C GLY A 57 8.92 10.79 -9.65
N ILE A 58 9.42 9.56 -9.53
CA ILE A 58 8.64 8.34 -9.79
C ILE A 58 7.78 8.03 -8.57
N GLN A 59 6.46 7.90 -8.76
CA GLN A 59 5.51 7.45 -7.75
C GLN A 59 5.80 6.00 -7.35
N ARG A 60 6.51 5.79 -6.24
CA ARG A 60 7.10 4.49 -5.90
C ARG A 60 6.59 3.92 -4.58
N PHE A 61 6.11 4.77 -3.69
CA PHE A 61 5.71 4.40 -2.35
C PHE A 61 4.20 4.53 -2.18
N LEU A 62 3.57 3.48 -1.66
CA LEU A 62 2.20 3.55 -1.15
C LEU A 62 2.25 3.54 0.37
N THR A 63 1.59 4.53 0.98
CA THR A 63 1.56 4.74 2.42
C THR A 63 0.13 4.71 2.93
N GLY A 64 -0.05 4.48 4.22
CA GLY A 64 -1.34 4.55 4.87
C GLY A 64 -1.30 4.03 6.30
N PHE A 65 -2.47 3.90 6.91
CA PHE A 65 -2.63 3.41 8.27
C PHE A 65 -3.63 2.26 8.31
N TYR A 66 -3.35 1.26 9.14
CA TYR A 66 -4.30 0.19 9.45
C TYR A 66 -5.43 0.74 10.34
N GLN A 67 -6.67 0.34 10.05
CA GLN A 67 -7.85 0.77 10.81
C GLN A 67 -7.86 0.25 12.25
#